data_AF-A0A0C9U3E9-F1
#
_entry.id   AF-A0A0C9U3E9-F1
#
_cell.length_a   1.000
_cell.length_b   1.000
_cell.length_c   1.000
_cell.angle_alpha   90.00
_cell.angle_beta   90.00
_cell.angle_gamma   90.00
#
_symmetry.space_group_name_H-M   'P 1'
#
loop_
_entity.id
_entity.type
_entity.pdbx_description
1 polymer ?
#
loop_
_entity_poly.entity_id
_entity_poly.type
_entity_poly.pdbx_seq_one_letter_code
_entity_poly.pdbx_strand_id
1 'polypeptide(L)'
;MADSHDDLFDYTSGRWGFNDALRHAERRLVFDVEGLRRLAAQSVGRSPADVINISKLAEGGFNRTFLITLRDDFQMVARIPYPATVPKYYAVASEVATMEFLRSSGLPVPKV
;
A
#
# COMPACT_ATOMS: atom_id res chain seq x y z
N MET A 1 19.43 -0.93 -8.71
CA MET A 1 19.64 -2.13 -7.89
C MET A 1 18.46 -3.03 -8.15
N ALA A 2 18.69 -4.31 -8.45
CA ALA A 2 17.61 -5.22 -8.81
C ALA A 2 16.70 -5.41 -7.58
N ASP A 3 15.43 -5.03 -7.69
CA ASP A 3 14.39 -5.35 -6.72
C ASP A 3 14.32 -6.88 -6.61
N SER A 4 14.91 -7.44 -5.55
CA SER A 4 14.64 -8.83 -5.24
C SER A 4 13.18 -8.90 -4.79
N HIS A 5 12.50 -9.94 -5.23
CA HIS A 5 11.08 -10.20 -4.95
C HIS A 5 10.75 -10.21 -3.43
N ASP A 6 11.75 -10.28 -2.56
CA ASP A 6 11.64 -10.26 -1.10
C ASP A 6 11.38 -8.86 -0.49
N ASP A 7 11.74 -7.77 -1.17
CA ASP A 7 11.55 -6.41 -0.59
C ASP A 7 10.06 -6.02 -0.47
N LEU A 8 9.17 -6.68 -1.21
CA LEU A 8 7.73 -6.41 -1.15
C LEU A 8 7.09 -6.89 0.16
N PHE A 9 7.66 -7.89 0.83
CA PHE A 9 6.99 -8.58 1.96
C PHE A 9 7.58 -8.26 3.33
N ASP A 10 8.87 -7.90 3.40
CA ASP A 10 9.59 -7.67 4.65
C ASP A 10 9.76 -6.18 4.98
N TYR A 11 9.71 -5.83 6.27
CA TYR A 11 9.94 -4.46 6.72
C TYR A 11 11.42 -4.13 6.62
N THR A 12 11.79 -3.08 5.89
CA THR A 12 13.20 -2.73 5.63
C THR A 12 13.57 -1.29 6.01
N SER A 13 12.61 -0.45 6.40
CA SER A 13 12.81 0.98 6.67
C SER A 13 13.51 1.28 8.01
N GLY A 14 13.71 0.30 8.88
CA GLY A 14 14.38 0.54 10.17
C GLY A 14 14.40 -0.65 11.10
N ARG A 15 14.78 -0.38 12.36
CA ARG A 15 14.85 -1.33 13.47
C ARG A 15 14.30 -0.72 14.75
N TRP A 16 13.88 -1.56 15.68
CA TRP A 16 13.43 -1.16 17.01
C TRP A 16 14.50 -1.44 18.06
N GLY A 17 14.67 -0.51 19.01
CA GLY A 17 15.58 -0.71 20.15
C GLY A 17 15.11 -1.81 21.13
N PHE A 18 13.83 -2.17 21.09
CA PHE A 18 13.22 -3.22 21.91
C PHE A 18 12.33 -4.11 21.04
N ASN A 19 12.39 -5.43 21.24
CA ASN A 19 11.57 -6.41 20.51
C ASN A 19 11.71 -6.37 18.98
N ASP A 20 12.88 -6.01 18.45
CA ASP A 20 13.14 -5.84 17.01
C ASP A 20 12.62 -7.01 16.15
N ALA A 21 13.06 -8.23 16.45
CA ALA A 21 12.64 -9.43 15.73
C ALA A 21 11.12 -9.64 15.77
N LEU A 22 10.48 -9.36 16.90
CA LEU A 22 9.02 -9.44 17.04
C LEU A 22 8.33 -8.34 16.22
N ARG A 23 8.83 -7.10 16.22
CA ARG A 23 8.25 -5.98 15.46
C ARG A 23 8.39 -6.18 13.94
N HIS A 24 9.48 -6.79 13.49
CA HIS A 24 9.65 -7.24 12.10
C HIS A 24 8.67 -8.36 11.76
N ALA A 25 8.54 -9.39 12.60
CA ALA A 25 7.63 -10.51 12.36
C ALA A 25 6.16 -10.06 12.26
N GLU A 26 5.72 -9.14 13.13
CA GLU A 26 4.37 -8.56 13.10
C GLU A 26 4.07 -7.74 11.82
N ARG A 27 5.12 -7.22 11.15
CA ARG A 27 5.03 -6.39 9.94
C ARG A 27 5.35 -7.14 8.66
N ARG A 28 5.76 -8.41 8.78
CA ARG A 28 5.90 -9.27 7.61
C ARG A 28 4.52 -9.49 6.99
N LEU A 29 4.38 -9.09 5.73
CA LEU A 29 3.10 -9.03 5.04
C LEU A 29 3.24 -9.71 3.69
N VAL A 30 2.80 -10.98 3.62
CA VAL A 30 2.70 -11.70 2.34
C VAL A 30 1.32 -11.49 1.76
N PHE A 31 1.26 -11.17 0.48
CA PHE A 31 0.02 -10.90 -0.25
C PHE A 31 0.16 -11.35 -1.71
N ASP A 32 -0.97 -11.46 -2.41
CA ASP A 32 -1.03 -11.78 -3.83
C ASP A 32 -0.66 -10.54 -4.67
N VAL A 33 0.55 -10.52 -5.21
CA VAL A 33 1.07 -9.41 -6.04
C VAL A 33 0.27 -9.26 -7.34
N GLU A 34 -0.16 -10.36 -7.96
CA GLU A 34 -1.00 -10.32 -9.16
C GLU A 34 -2.43 -9.90 -8.83
N GLY A 35 -2.92 -10.27 -7.66
CA GLY A 35 -4.16 -9.75 -7.09
C GLY A 35 -4.13 -8.24 -6.91
N LEU A 36 -3.05 -7.71 -6.32
CA LEU A 36 -2.84 -6.26 -6.19
C LEU A 36 -2.77 -5.58 -7.57
N ARG A 37 -1.98 -6.13 -8.51
CA ARG A 37 -1.87 -5.63 -9.88
C ARG A 37 -3.25 -5.51 -10.55
N ARG A 38 -4.06 -6.57 -10.45
CA ARG A 38 -5.39 -6.62 -11.03
C ARG A 38 -6.32 -5.56 -10.41
N LEU A 39 -6.37 -5.48 -9.07
CA LEU A 39 -7.23 -4.52 -8.38
C LEU A 39 -6.83 -3.07 -8.65
N ALA A 40 -5.52 -2.79 -8.67
CA ALA A 40 -4.99 -1.48 -9.01
C ALA A 40 -5.44 -1.02 -10.40
N ALA A 41 -5.24 -1.86 -11.43
CA ALA A 41 -5.69 -1.55 -12.78
C ALA A 41 -7.21 -1.34 -12.88
N GLN A 42 -7.99 -2.21 -12.25
CA GLN A 42 -9.45 -2.13 -12.25
C GLN A 42 -9.97 -0.83 -11.60
N SER A 43 -9.32 -0.36 -10.53
CA SER A 43 -9.73 0.86 -9.81
C SER A 43 -9.73 2.13 -10.66
N VAL A 44 -8.95 2.14 -11.75
CA VAL A 44 -8.82 3.26 -12.69
C VAL A 44 -9.26 2.92 -14.11
N GLY A 45 -9.98 1.80 -14.29
CA GLY A 45 -10.53 1.40 -15.59
C GLY A 45 -9.46 1.02 -16.63
N ARG A 46 -8.39 0.34 -16.20
CA ARG A 46 -7.25 -0.08 -17.01
C ARG A 46 -7.08 -1.60 -17.00
N SER A 47 -6.28 -2.13 -17.93
CA SER A 47 -5.94 -3.56 -17.98
C SER A 47 -4.83 -3.87 -16.96
N PRO A 48 -4.83 -5.06 -16.30
CA PRO A 48 -3.70 -5.48 -15.48
C PRO A 48 -2.37 -5.51 -16.25
N ALA A 49 -2.42 -5.70 -17.57
CA ALA A 49 -1.25 -5.63 -18.44
C ALA A 49 -0.67 -4.22 -18.58
N ASP A 50 -1.39 -3.18 -18.17
CA ASP A 50 -0.93 -1.78 -18.21
C ASP A 50 -0.09 -1.41 -16.98
N VAL A 51 -0.12 -2.21 -15.92
CA VAL A 51 0.73 -2.00 -14.73
C VAL A 51 2.15 -2.43 -15.06
N ILE A 52 3.07 -1.47 -15.11
CA ILE A 52 4.47 -1.71 -15.51
C ILE A 52 5.42 -1.80 -14.31
N ASN A 53 5.03 -1.24 -13.15
CA ASN A 53 5.83 -1.31 -11.94
C ASN A 53 4.97 -1.33 -10.68
N ILE A 54 5.40 -2.11 -9.70
CA ILE A 54 4.91 -2.09 -8.32
C ILE A 54 6.14 -2.09 -7.44
N SER A 55 6.44 -0.97 -6.80
CA SER A 55 7.57 -0.85 -5.90
C SER A 55 7.13 -0.39 -4.52
N LYS A 56 7.89 -0.78 -3.50
CA LYS A 56 7.64 -0.30 -2.14
C LYS A 56 7.95 1.20 -2.07
N LEU A 57 6.98 1.99 -1.64
CA LEU A 57 7.09 3.45 -1.53
C LEU A 57 7.49 3.87 -0.13
N ALA A 58 6.83 3.31 0.88
CA ALA A 58 7.05 3.65 2.28
C ALA A 58 6.50 2.58 3.21
N GLU A 59 7.04 2.52 4.43
CA GLU A 59 6.59 1.62 5.49
C GLU A 59 6.25 2.44 6.72
N GLY A 60 4.96 2.54 7.02
CA GLY A 60 4.48 3.29 8.17
C GLY A 60 4.34 2.43 9.42
N GLY A 61 3.71 2.98 10.45
CA GLY A 61 3.37 2.20 11.65
C GLY A 61 2.32 1.10 11.39
N PHE A 62 1.39 1.37 10.46
CA PHE A 62 0.14 0.60 10.28
C PHE A 62 -0.02 -0.04 8.90
N ASN A 63 0.63 0.51 7.88
CA ASN A 63 0.47 0.07 6.50
C ASN A 63 1.83 -0.04 5.80
N ARG A 64 1.92 -1.01 4.90
CA ARG A 64 2.91 -1.01 3.83
C ARG A 64 2.34 -0.28 2.63
N THR A 65 3.12 0.63 2.06
CA THR A 65 2.68 1.51 0.98
C THR A 65 3.48 1.21 -0.28
N PHE A 66 2.79 1.11 -1.41
CA PHE A 66 3.36 0.83 -2.71
C PHE A 66 3.06 1.95 -3.69
N LEU A 67 4.03 2.25 -4.54
CA LEU A 67 3.85 3.05 -5.74
C LEU A 67 3.57 2.09 -6.90
N ILE A 68 2.44 2.29 -7.56
CA ILE A 68 2.07 1.54 -8.75
C ILE A 68 2.09 2.49 -9.93
N THR A 69 2.88 2.14 -10.96
CA THR A 69 3.02 2.93 -12.19
C THR A 69 2.40 2.16 -13.35
N LEU A 70 1.55 2.83 -14.12
CA LEU A 70 0.95 2.33 -15.35
C LEU A 70 1.72 2.82 -16.58
N ARG A 71 1.48 2.17 -17.73
CA ARG A 71 2.17 2.47 -19.00
C ARG A 71 1.94 3.90 -19.50
N ASP A 72 0.83 4.53 -19.14
CA ASP A 72 0.49 5.93 -19.49
C ASP A 72 1.03 6.95 -18.49
N ASP A 73 2.07 6.59 -17.74
CA ASP A 73 2.68 7.36 -16.64
C ASP A 73 1.73 7.67 -15.48
N PHE A 74 0.51 7.12 -15.48
CA PHE A 74 -0.40 7.24 -14.35
C PHE A 74 0.19 6.53 -13.13
N GLN A 75 0.20 7.22 -11.99
CA GLN A 75 0.70 6.69 -10.73
C GLN A 75 -0.38 6.67 -9.67
N MET A 76 -0.40 5.61 -8.87
CA MET A 76 -1.26 5.50 -7.70
C MET A 76 -0.50 4.95 -6.49
N VAL A 77 -1.04 5.25 -5.32
CA VAL A 77 -0.54 4.73 -4.06
C VAL A 77 -1.49 3.64 -3.57
N ALA A 78 -0.97 2.43 -3.42
CA ALA A 78 -1.69 1.34 -2.76
C ALA A 78 -1.19 1.17 -1.32
N ARG A 79 -2.12 0.97 -0.39
CA ARG A 79 -1.80 0.75 1.03
C ARG A 79 -2.37 -0.57 1.47
N ILE A 80 -1.52 -1.42 2.06
CA ILE A 80 -1.93 -2.69 2.63
C ILE A 80 -1.65 -2.67 4.14
N PRO A 81 -2.69 -2.79 4.98
CA PRO A 81 -2.51 -2.87 6.43
C PRO A 81 -1.64 -4.05 6.85
N TYR A 82 -0.75 -3.83 7.81
CA TYR A 82 0.01 -4.93 8.42
C TYR A 82 -0.93 -5.93 9.13
N PRO A 83 -0.50 -7.19 9.32
CA PRO A 83 -1.28 -8.17 10.07
C PRO A 83 -1.72 -7.69 11.45
N ALA A 84 -0.85 -6.94 12.14
CA ALA A 84 -1.10 -6.36 13.46
C ALA A 84 -2.06 -5.16 13.48
N THR A 85 -2.38 -4.56 12.32
CA THR A 85 -3.32 -3.43 12.24
C THR A 85 -4.74 -3.95 12.38
N VAL A 86 -5.43 -3.57 13.46
CA VAL A 86 -6.81 -3.98 13.73
C VAL A 86 -7.65 -2.81 14.25
N PRO A 87 -8.95 -2.73 13.92
CA PRO A 87 -9.67 -3.57 12.95
C PRO A 87 -9.42 -3.13 11.49
N LYS A 88 -8.97 -4.05 10.63
CA LYS A 88 -8.55 -3.74 9.24
C LYS A 88 -9.63 -3.05 8.41
N TYR A 89 -10.83 -3.63 8.39
CA TYR A 89 -11.94 -3.13 7.57
C TYR A 89 -12.33 -1.71 7.98
N TYR A 90 -12.62 -1.49 9.26
CA TYR A 90 -13.08 -0.18 9.73
C TYR A 90 -11.97 0.89 9.67
N ALA A 91 -10.70 0.52 9.87
CA ALA A 91 -9.60 1.46 9.70
C ALA A 91 -9.54 2.00 8.26
N VAL A 92 -9.61 1.11 7.26
CA VAL A 92 -9.62 1.51 5.84
C VAL A 92 -10.90 2.26 5.49
N ALA A 93 -12.08 1.74 5.88
CA ALA A 93 -13.37 2.37 5.56
C ALA A 93 -13.49 3.79 6.16
N SER A 94 -13.05 3.98 7.40
CA SER A 94 -13.05 5.30 8.06
C SER A 94 -12.10 6.27 7.37
N GLU A 95 -10.93 5.80 6.93
CA GLU A 95 -9.98 6.62 6.18
C GLU A 95 -10.59 7.08 4.85
N VAL A 96 -11.16 6.15 4.07
CA VAL A 96 -11.81 6.45 2.79
C VAL A 96 -12.98 7.43 2.97
N ALA A 97 -13.85 7.20 3.95
CA ALA A 97 -14.97 8.08 4.25
C ALA A 97 -14.50 9.49 4.63
N THR A 98 -13.42 9.60 5.40
CA THR A 98 -12.84 10.89 5.78
C THR A 98 -12.25 11.60 4.57
N MET A 99 -11.51 10.90 3.71
CA MET A 99 -10.92 11.47 2.50
C MET A 99 -11.99 12.00 1.54
N GLU A 100 -13.09 11.25 1.35
CA GLU A 100 -14.21 11.68 0.52
C GLU A 100 -14.93 12.91 1.12
N PHE A 101 -15.14 12.93 2.45
CA PHE A 101 -15.72 14.09 3.14
C PHE A 101 -14.85 15.34 3.01
N LEU A 102 -13.53 15.23 3.23
CA LEU A 102 -12.61 16.36 3.11
C LEU A 102 -12.56 16.87 1.67
N ARG A 103 -12.56 15.97 0.68
CA ARG A 103 -12.57 16.32 -0.75
C ARG A 103 -13.86 17.05 -1.15
N SER A 104 -15.02 16.53 -0.74
CA SER A 104 -16.32 17.19 -0.98
C SER A 104 -16.44 18.56 -0.29
N SER A 105 -15.67 18.77 0.77
CA SER A 105 -15.52 20.07 1.45
C SER A 105 -14.52 21.02 0.77
N GLY A 106 -13.96 20.65 -0.40
CA GLY A 106 -13.05 21.49 -1.18
C GLY A 106 -11.58 21.44 -0.73
N LEU A 107 -11.21 20.54 0.18
CA LEU A 107 -9.82 20.40 0.62
C LEU A 107 -8.98 19.61 -0.39
N PRO A 108 -7.69 19.97 -0.59
CA PRO A 108 -6.83 19.32 -1.57
C PRO A 108 -6.28 17.98 -1.04
N VAL A 109 -7.17 17.00 -0.87
CA VAL A 109 -6.81 15.64 -0.48
C VAL A 109 -6.78 14.71 -1.70
N PRO A 110 -5.96 13.63 -1.67
CA PRO A 110 -5.96 12.60 -2.71
C PRO A 110 -7.36 12.05 -3.04
N LYS A 111 -7.54 11.61 -4.30
CA LYS A 111 -8.73 10.85 -4.68
C LYS A 111 -8.53 9.41 -4.23
N VAL A 112 -9.56 8.83 -3.63
CA VAL A 112 -9.64 7.38 -3.35
C VAL A 112 -10.45 6.70 -4.46
#